data_AF-A0A2K3K1L5-F1
#
_entry.id   AF-A0A2K3K1L5-F1
#
_cell.length_a   1.000
_cell.length_b   1.000
_cell.length_c   1.000
_cell.angle_alpha   90.00
_cell.angle_beta   90.00
_cell.angle_gamma   90.00
#
_symmetry.space_group_name_H-M   'P 1'
#
loop_
_entity.id
_entity.type
_entity.pdbx_description
1 polymer ?
#
loop_
_entity_poly.entity_id
_entity_poly.type
_entity_poly.pdbx_seq_one_letter_code
_entity_poly.pdbx_strand_id
1 'polypeptide(L)' 'MNMQLSQSPFEKRPSYDYIQGANVTPTTFYNIGDLEVQDNLARIWVDIGTNEPLILDVLINALTQISSEYDPLALFI' A
#
# COMPACT_ATOMS: atom_id res chain seq x y z
N MET A 1 -19.87 -12.77 -3.79
CA MET A 1 -18.55 -13.20 -4.29
C MET A 1 -17.81 -13.84 -3.12
N ASN A 2 -17.46 -15.13 -3.23
CA ASN A 2 -16.68 -15.85 -2.22
C ASN A 2 -15.20 -15.71 -2.61
N MET A 3 -14.47 -14.81 -1.95
CA MET A 3 -13.04 -14.59 -2.18
C MET A 3 -12.24 -15.35 -1.14
N GLN A 4 -12.19 -16.67 -1.25
CA GLN A 4 -11.22 -17.45 -0.48
C GLN A 4 -9.83 -17.21 -1.07
N LEU A 5 -8.98 -16.56 -0.27
CA LEU A 5 -7.58 -16.34 -0.59
C LEU A 5 -6.87 -17.71 -0.59
N SER A 6 -6.39 -18.12 -1.76
CA SER A 6 -5.47 -19.25 -1.88
C SER A 6 -4.22 -18.91 -1.07
N GLN A 7 -4.00 -19.63 0.03
CA GLN A 7 -2.74 -19.55 0.77
C GLN A 7 -1.64 -20.20 -0.08
N SER A 8 -1.09 -19.42 -1.00
CA SER A 8 0.16 -19.79 -1.66
C SER A 8 1.31 -19.61 -0.67
N PRO A 9 2.29 -20.54 -0.63
CA PRO A 9 3.49 -20.36 0.17
C PRO A 9 4.20 -19.08 -0.30
N PHE A 10 4.40 -18.14 0.62
CA PHE A 10 5.12 -16.88 0.39
C PHE A 10 6.64 -17.16 0.24
N GLU A 11 7.04 -17.99 -0.73
CA GLU A 11 8.45 -18.31 -0.97
C GLU A 11 9.21 -17.16 -1.64
N LYS A 12 8.48 -16.22 -2.26
CA LYS A 12 9.06 -15.04 -2.89
C LYS A 12 8.51 -13.78 -2.24
N ARG A 13 9.41 -12.89 -1.81
CA ARG A 13 9.03 -11.52 -1.42
C ARG A 13 8.26 -10.90 -2.60
N PRO A 14 7.02 -10.41 -2.40
CA PRO A 14 6.33 -9.65 -3.43
C PRO A 14 7.22 -8.46 -3.81
N SER A 15 7.67 -8.42 -5.05
CA SER A 15 8.37 -7.27 -5.61
C SER A 15 7.38 -6.52 -6.49
N TYR A 16 7.06 -5.28 -6.11
CA TYR A 16 6.22 -4.41 -6.93
C TYR A 16 7.08 -3.77 -8.02
N ASP A 17 6.73 -3.99 -9.28
CA ASP A 17 7.30 -3.28 -10.44
C ASP A 17 6.32 -2.18 -10.85
N TYR A 18 6.71 -0.92 -10.63
CA TYR A 18 5.86 0.24 -10.89
C TYR A 18 5.60 0.47 -12.39
N ILE A 19 6.53 0.06 -13.27
CA ILE A 19 6.37 0.18 -14.72
C ILE A 19 5.37 -0.86 -15.21
N GLN A 20 5.50 -2.10 -14.75
CA GLN A 20 4.52 -3.14 -15.07
C GLN A 20 3.16 -2.82 -14.45
N GLY A 21 3.13 -2.41 -13.18
CA GLY A 21 1.91 -2.06 -12.44
C GLY A 21 1.08 -0.95 -13.10
N ALA A 22 1.73 0.07 -13.68
CA ALA A 22 1.05 1.12 -14.43
C ALA A 22 0.39 0.63 -15.74
N ASN A 23 0.84 -0.52 -16.27
CA ASN A 23 0.37 -1.08 -17.55
C ASN A 23 -0.69 -2.20 -17.39
N VAL A 24 -0.95 -2.71 -16.16
CA VAL A 24 -1.94 -3.77 -15.90
C VAL A 24 -3.18 -3.19 -15.24
N THR A 25 -4.24 -2.97 -16.02
CA THR A 25 -5.53 -2.39 -15.58
C THR A 25 -5.35 -0.96 -15.04
N PRO A 26 -6.22 0.02 -15.37
CA PRO A 26 -6.09 1.35 -14.75
C PRO A 26 -6.08 1.18 -13.24
N THR A 27 -4.95 1.54 -12.63
CA THR A 27 -4.72 1.33 -11.20
C THR A 27 -5.85 2.02 -10.44
N THR A 28 -6.29 1.44 -9.33
CA THR A 28 -7.35 2.04 -8.49
C THR A 28 -7.00 3.45 -8.00
N PHE A 29 -5.72 3.82 -8.02
CA PHE A 29 -5.22 5.19 -7.84
C PHE A 29 -5.13 5.90 -9.20
N TYR A 30 -6.10 6.76 -9.48
CA TYR A 30 -6.21 7.45 -10.78
C TYR A 30 -5.33 8.68 -10.87
N ASN A 31 -5.04 9.29 -9.71
CA ASN A 31 -4.24 10.47 -9.58
C ASN A 31 -3.55 10.45 -8.22
N ILE A 32 -2.28 10.83 -8.19
CA ILE A 32 -1.48 10.93 -6.98
C ILE A 32 -0.79 12.28 -7.04
N GLY A 33 -1.12 13.15 -6.09
CA GLY A 33 -0.45 14.44 -5.94
C GLY A 33 0.96 14.29 -5.36
N ASP A 34 1.69 15.41 -5.33
CA ASP A 34 3.03 15.43 -4.73
C ASP A 34 2.99 15.07 -3.24
N LEU A 35 4.09 14.47 -2.77
CA LEU A 35 4.31 14.26 -1.34
C LEU A 35 4.73 15.58 -0.70
N GLU A 36 3.87 16.11 0.15
CA GLU A 36 4.12 17.31 0.95
C GLU A 36 4.66 16.89 2.34
N VAL A 37 5.84 17.38 2.73
CA VAL A 37 6.43 17.09 4.05
C VAL A 37 6.69 18.39 4.80
N GLN A 38 6.23 18.47 6.05
CA GLN A 38 6.49 19.57 6.98
C GLN A 38 6.75 19.00 8.37
N ASP A 39 7.97 19.21 8.88
CA ASP A 39 8.46 18.67 10.15
C ASP A 39 8.21 17.14 10.27
N ASN A 40 7.29 16.75 11.14
CA ASN A 40 6.91 15.36 11.41
C ASN A 40 5.61 14.96 10.72
N LEU A 41 5.06 15.81 9.84
CA LEU A 41 3.83 15.56 9.09
C LEU A 41 4.15 15.36 7.61
N ALA A 42 3.68 14.25 7.06
CA ALA A 42 3.65 14.00 5.64
C ALA A 42 2.20 13.94 5.15
N ARG A 43 1.92 14.52 3.99
CA ARG A 43 0.61 14.49 3.33
C ARG A 43 0.79 14.13 1.87
N ILE A 44 -0.11 13.30 1.38
CA ILE A 44 -0.26 13.01 -0.05
C ILE A 44 -1.74 12.99 -0.39
N TRP A 45 -2.10 13.53 -1.56
CA TRP A 45 -3.45 13.45 -2.10
C TRP A 45 -3.53 12.30 -3.08
N VAL A 46 -4.53 11.45 -2.93
CA VAL A 46 -4.69 10.25 -3.74
C VAL A 46 -6.15 10.11 -4.15
N ASP A 47 -6.41 10.12 -5.46
CA ASP A 47 -7.73 9.87 -6.01
C ASP A 47 -7.95 8.36 -6.10
N ILE A 48 -8.72 7.82 -5.16
CA ILE A 48 -9.16 6.43 -5.16
C ILE A 48 -10.45 6.30 -5.97
N GLY A 49 -10.48 5.39 -6.95
CA GLY A 49 -11.72 5.07 -7.64
C GLY A 49 -12.72 4.36 -6.74
N THR A 50 -14.00 4.46 -7.07
CA THR A 50 -15.09 3.81 -6.32
C THR A 50 -15.29 2.33 -6.66
N ASN A 51 -14.57 1.81 -7.65
CA ASN A 51 -14.82 0.49 -8.24
C ASN A 51 -14.17 -0.68 -7.48
N GLU A 52 -13.27 -0.40 -6.53
CA GLU A 52 -12.54 -1.41 -5.76
C GLU A 52 -12.73 -1.19 -4.25
N PRO A 53 -13.69 -1.87 -3.61
CA PRO A 53 -14.07 -1.60 -2.22
C PRO A 53 -12.98 -1.96 -1.21
N LEU A 54 -11.98 -2.75 -1.59
CA LEU A 54 -10.91 -3.20 -0.68
C LEU A 54 -9.74 -2.22 -0.56
N ILE A 55 -9.66 -1.17 -1.39
CA ILE A 55 -8.45 -0.36 -1.44
C ILE A 55 -8.20 0.44 -0.16
N LEU A 56 -9.25 0.93 0.49
CA LEU A 56 -9.13 1.64 1.76
C LEU A 56 -8.63 0.71 2.87
N ASP A 57 -9.19 -0.50 2.96
CA ASP A 57 -8.75 -1.50 3.95
C ASP A 57 -7.28 -1.88 3.73
N VAL A 58 -6.87 -2.14 2.49
CA VAL A 58 -5.47 -2.47 2.17
C VAL A 58 -4.54 -1.28 2.49
N LEU A 59 -4.93 -0.05 2.14
CA LEU A 59 -4.14 1.15 2.41
C LEU A 59 -3.97 1.39 3.91
N ILE A 60 -5.04 1.30 4.68
CA ILE A 60 -5.01 1.47 6.14
C ILE A 60 -4.14 0.40 6.79
N ASN A 61 -4.28 -0.86 6.36
CA ASN A 61 -3.46 -1.95 6.86
C ASN A 61 -1.96 -1.74 6.55
N ALA A 62 -1.64 -1.29 5.33
CA ALA A 62 -0.25 -1.01 4.94
C ALA A 62 0.36 0.15 5.77
N LEU A 63 -0.38 1.24 5.97
CA LEU A 63 0.07 2.36 6.80
C LEU A 63 0.24 1.94 8.27
N THR A 64 -0.63 1.08 8.78
CA THR A 64 -0.52 0.52 10.13
C THR A 64 0.71 -0.36 10.26
N GLN A 65 1.00 -1.21 9.27
CA GLN A 65 2.19 -2.05 9.24
C GLN A 65 3.47 -1.20 9.26
N ILE A 66 3.56 -0.18 8.39
CA ILE A 66 4.70 0.75 8.35
C ILE A 66 4.85 1.47 9.70
N SER A 67 3.74 1.91 10.30
CA SER A 67 3.75 2.53 11.62
C SER A 67 4.25 1.59 12.72
N SER A 68 4.02 0.28 12.59
CA SER A 68 4.48 -0.72 13.56
C SER A 68 5.95 -1.09 13.41
N GLU A 69 6.52 -0.95 12.21
CA GLU A 69 7.92 -1.22 11.92
C GLU A 69 8.84 -0.06 12.35
N TYR A 70 8.28 1.13 12.59
CA TYR A 70 9.00 2.32 13.05
C TYR A 70 9.21 2.33 14.58
N ASP A 71 9.52 1.19 15.19
CA ASP A 71 10.10 1.16 16.53
C ASP A 71 11.64 1.12 16.41
N PRO A 72 12.37 2.18 16.80
CA PRO A 72 13.83 2.20 16.74
C PRO A 72 14.50 1.10 17.57
N LEU A 73 13.75 0.39 18.42
CA LEU A 73 14.23 -0.62 19.35
C LEU A 73 14.15 -2.06 18.83
N ALA A 74 13.61 -2.31 17.64
CA ALA A 74 13.47 -3.67 17.09
C ALA A 74 14.80 -4.33 16.62
N LEU A 75 15.96 -3.67 16.81
CA LEU A 75 17.28 -4.17 16.40
C LEU A 75 18.18 -4.62 17.58
N PHE A 76 17.67 -4.77 18.81
CA PHE A 76 18.47 -5.13 19.99
C PHE A 76 17.98 -6.35 20.79
N ILE A 77 17.40 -7.35 20.12
CA ILE A 77 17.22 -8.70 20.67
C ILE A 77 17.52 -9.76 19.61
#